data_AF-A0A353QB60-F1
#
_entry.id   AF-A0A353QB60-F1
#
_cell.length_a   1.000
_cell.length_b   1.000
_cell.length_c   1.000
_cell.angle_alpha   90.00
_cell.angle_beta   90.00
_cell.angle_gamma   90.00
#
_symmetry.space_group_name_H-M   'P 1'
#
loop_
_entity.id
_entity.type
_entity.pdbx_description
1 polymer ?
#
loop_
_entity_poly.entity_id
_entity_poly.type
_entity_poly.pdbx_seq_one_letter_code
_entity_poly.pdbx_strand_id
1 'polypeptide(L)' 'MKTAIQLEVTFDQVLSLVRRLPKKDKIRLTKELEKDVVDTKLTELLKIFKAKDLDLNDINKEVESVRQEIYEKQNG' A
#
# COMPACT_ATOMS: atom_id res chain seq x y z
N MET A 1 -7.36 -32.75 -26.87
CA MET A 1 -7.40 -31.28 -27.07
C MET A 1 -7.88 -30.66 -25.77
N LYS A 2 -7.04 -29.89 -25.05
CA LYS A 2 -7.48 -29.17 -23.85
C LYS A 2 -8.10 -27.86 -24.30
N THR A 3 -9.43 -27.83 -24.39
CA THR A 3 -10.17 -26.60 -24.68
C THR A 3 -9.98 -25.68 -23.48
N ALA A 4 -9.13 -24.66 -23.63
CA ALA A 4 -9.04 -23.59 -22.65
C ALA A 4 -10.33 -22.79 -22.74
N ILE A 5 -11.29 -23.12 -21.88
CA ILE A 5 -12.54 -22.38 -21.78
C ILE A 5 -12.16 -21.01 -21.19
N GLN A 6 -12.17 -19.97 -22.02
CA GLN A 6 -12.13 -18.59 -21.55
C GLN A 6 -13.47 -18.28 -20.89
N LEU A 7 -13.60 -18.65 -19.61
CA LEU A 7 -14.72 -18.24 -18.77
C LEU A 7 -14.51 -16.76 -18.46
N GLU A 8 -15.12 -15.87 -19.23
CA GLU A 8 -15.32 -14.48 -18.81
C GLU A 8 -16.32 -14.49 -17.64
N VAL A 9 -15.82 -14.70 -16.43
CA VAL A 9 -16.63 -14.72 -15.22
C VAL A 9 -16.74 -13.30 -14.68
N THR A 10 -17.95 -12.77 -14.60
CA THR A 10 -18.18 -11.48 -13.96
C THR A 10 -18.02 -11.60 -12.45
N PHE A 11 -17.71 -10.48 -11.78
CA PHE A 11 -17.62 -10.46 -10.33
C PHE A 11 -18.89 -10.99 -9.65
N ASP A 12 -20.06 -10.64 -10.17
CA ASP A 12 -21.35 -11.09 -9.64
C ASP A 12 -21.53 -12.60 -9.74
N GLN A 13 -21.03 -13.22 -10.82
CA GLN A 13 -21.05 -14.66 -10.97
C GLN A 13 -20.15 -15.33 -9.92
N VAL A 14 -18.94 -14.81 -9.70
CA VAL A 14 -18.04 -15.29 -8.62
C VAL A 14 -18.69 -15.12 -7.26
N LEU A 15 -19.28 -13.96 -6.98
CA LEU A 15 -19.96 -13.68 -5.71
C LEU A 15 -21.13 -14.63 -5.47
N SER A 16 -21.89 -14.95 -6.52
CA SER A 16 -22.99 -15.91 -6.43
C SER A 16 -22.52 -17.32 -6.04
N LEU A 17 -21.35 -17.74 -6.54
CA LEU A 17 -20.75 -19.02 -6.18
C LEU A 17 -20.27 -19.03 -4.73
N VAL A 18 -19.58 -17.96 -4.31
CA VAL A 18 -19.10 -17.82 -2.93
C VAL A 18 -20.27 -17.83 -1.93
N ARG A 19 -21.40 -17.20 -2.26
CA ARG A 19 -22.60 -17.21 -1.41
C ARG A 19 -23.17 -18.61 -1.18
N ARG A 20 -23.04 -19.52 -2.15
CA ARG A 20 -23.53 -20.91 -2.08
C ARG A 20 -22.61 -21.84 -1.31
N LEU A 21 -21.36 -21.43 -1.05
CA LEU A 21 -20.40 -22.27 -0.32
C LEU A 21 -20.85 -22.55 1.13
N PRO A 22 -20.58 -23.76 1.65
CA PRO A 22 -20.80 -24.07 3.05
C PRO A 22 -19.89 -23.22 3.94
N LYS A 23 -20.29 -23.02 5.20
CA LYS A 23 -19.63 -22.10 6.13
C LYS A 23 -18.13 -22.39 6.29
N LYS A 24 -17.74 -23.67 6.33
CA LYS A 24 -16.33 -24.10 6.45
C LYS A 24 -15.48 -23.63 5.27
N ASP A 25 -16.01 -23.72 4.06
CA ASP A 25 -15.28 -23.35 2.85
C ASP A 25 -15.24 -21.84 2.65
N LYS A 26 -16.27 -21.11 3.10
CA LYS A 26 -16.22 -19.64 3.20
C LYS A 26 -15.08 -19.17 4.10
N ILE A 27 -14.95 -19.77 5.29
CA ILE A 27 -13.87 -19.44 6.23
C ILE A 27 -12.49 -19.71 5.60
N ARG A 28 -12.35 -20.84 4.90
CA ARG A 28 -11.11 -21.17 4.20
C ARG A 28 -10.81 -20.15 3.09
N LEU A 29 -11.80 -19.82 2.27
CA LEU A 29 -11.67 -18.85 1.19
C LEU A 29 -11.27 -17.46 1.71
N THR A 30 -11.89 -17.00 2.80
CA THR A 30 -11.52 -15.73 3.44
C THR A 30 -10.05 -15.72 3.84
N LYS A 31 -9.52 -16.80 4.44
CA LYS A 31 -8.10 -16.86 4.83
C LYS A 31 -7.14 -16.80 3.64
N GLU A 32 -7.49 -17.42 2.52
CA GLU A 32 -6.63 -17.35 1.31
C GLU A 32 -6.71 -15.96 0.68
N LEU A 33 -7.91 -15.37 0.56
CA LEU A 33 -8.06 -13.99 0.06
C LEU A 33 -7.38 -12.96 0.95
N GLU A 34 -7.38 -13.17 2.27
CA GLU A 34 -6.65 -12.30 3.20
C GLU A 34 -5.15 -12.31 2.93
N LYS A 35 -4.53 -13.48 2.64
CA LYS A 35 -3.09 -13.53 2.30
C LYS A 35 -2.77 -12.73 1.04
N ASP A 36 -3.60 -12.87 -0.01
CA ASP A 36 -3.41 -12.15 -1.27
C ASP A 36 -3.57 -10.62 -1.09
N VAL A 37 -4.43 -10.19 -0.16
CA VAL A 37 -4.70 -8.77 0.12
C VAL A 37 -3.72 -8.17 1.14
N VAL A 38 -3.10 -8.99 2.00
CA VAL A 38 -2.14 -8.55 3.02
C VAL A 38 -0.96 -7.82 2.38
N ASP A 39 -0.41 -8.30 1.27
CA ASP A 39 0.69 -7.63 0.57
C ASP A 39 0.29 -6.25 0.05
N THR A 40 -0.95 -6.12 -0.42
CA THR A 40 -1.48 -4.84 -0.91
C THR A 40 -1.68 -3.87 0.25
N LYS A 41 -2.27 -4.32 1.37
CA LYS A 41 -2.46 -3.52 2.58
C LYS A 41 -1.14 -3.10 3.21
N LEU A 42 -0.15 -4.00 3.26
CA LEU A 42 1.19 -3.70 3.73
C LEU A 42 1.85 -2.66 2.83
N THR A 43 1.72 -2.80 1.51
CA THR A 43 2.23 -1.83 0.54
C THR A 43 1.56 -0.46 0.70
N GLU A 44 0.25 -0.41 0.93
CA GLU A 44 -0.48 0.83 1.22
C GLU A 44 -0.01 1.47 2.53
N LEU A 45 0.15 0.68 3.59
CA LEU A 45 0.71 1.16 4.86
C LEU A 45 2.13 1.71 4.68
N LEU A 46 3.00 0.99 3.98
CA LEU A 46 4.37 1.45 3.71
C LEU A 46 4.40 2.74 2.87
N LYS A 47 3.44 2.95 1.96
CA LYS A 47 3.28 4.23 1.25
C LYS A 47 2.86 5.37 2.18
N ILE A 48 1.99 5.10 3.16
CA ILE A 48 1.58 6.09 4.17
C ILE A 48 2.76 6.46 5.08
N PHE A 49 3.59 5.48 5.46
CA PHE A 49 4.79 5.71 6.27
C PHE A 49 5.99 6.24 5.46
N LYS A 50 5.88 6.32 4.14
CA LYS A 50 6.94 6.90 3.32
C LYS A 50 6.99 8.40 3.63
N ALA A 51 8.05 8.81 4.31
CA ALA A 51 8.34 10.24 4.50
C ALA A 51 8.45 10.92 3.13
N LYS A 52 8.19 12.24 3.07
CA LYS A 52 8.59 13.03 1.90
C LYS A 52 10.05 12.72 1.62
N ASP A 53 10.35 12.33 0.38
CA ASP A 53 11.72 12.07 -0.05
C ASP A 53 12.53 13.35 0.25
N LEU A 54 13.41 13.28 1.24
CA LEU A 54 14.24 14.40 1.66
C LEU A 54 15.34 14.57 0.61
N ASP A 55 15.30 15.66 -0.14
CA ASP A 55 16.33 15.93 -1.14
C ASP A 55 17.50 16.72 -0.55
N LEU A 56 18.62 16.76 -1.28
CA LEU A 56 19.82 17.51 -0.88
C LEU A 56 19.56 19.01 -0.76
N ASN A 57 18.59 19.56 -1.49
CA ASN A 57 18.21 20.97 -1.42
C ASN A 57 17.47 21.27 -0.11
N ASP A 58 16.59 20.38 0.35
CA ASP A 58 15.88 20.52 1.62
C ASP A 58 16.86 20.53 2.79
N ILE A 59 17.88 19.66 2.75
CA ILE A 59 18.98 19.66 3.74
C ILE A 59 19.76 20.97 3.67
N ASN A 60 20.15 21.41 2.48
CA ASN A 60 20.94 22.65 2.32
C ASN A 60 20.17 23.89 2.80
N LYS A 61 18.85 23.97 2.52
CA LYS A 61 18.01 25.06 3.01
C LYS A 61 17.98 25.15 4.53
N GLU A 62 17.82 24.01 5.21
CA GLU A 62 17.84 23.95 6.67
C GLU A 62 19.20 24.38 7.23
N VAL A 63 20.29 23.88 6.64
CA VAL A 63 21.66 24.25 7.05
C VAL A 63 21.92 25.74 6.90
N GLU A 64 21.52 26.35 5.78
CA GLU A 64 21.68 27.79 5.57
C GLU A 64 20.80 28.61 6.51
N SER A 65 19.56 28.17 6.78
CA SER A 65 18.68 28.82 7.76
C SER A 65 19.34 28.86 9.14
N VAL A 66 19.87 27.72 9.60
CA VAL A 66 20.57 27.62 10.89
C VAL A 66 21.85 28.46 10.92
N ARG A 67 22.65 28.46 9.84
CA ARG A 67 23.85 29.31 9.73
C ARG A 67 23.51 30.78 9.87
N GLN A 68 22.44 31.22 9.22
CA GLN A 68 22.00 32.60 9.27
C GLN A 68 21.55 33.00 10.69
N GLU A 69 20.74 32.17 11.36
CA GLU A 69 20.35 32.41 12.76
C GLU A 69 21.56 32.50 13.70
N ILE A 70 22.58 31.66 13.51
CA ILE A 70 23.81 31.71 14.31
C ILE A 70 24.56 33.02 14.06
N TYR A 71 24.68 33.45 12.80
CA TYR A 71 25.36 34.69 12.45
C TYR A 71 24.65 35.92 13.03
N GLU A 72 23.33 35.96 12.93
CA GLU A 72 22.50 37.03 13.50
C GLU A 72 22.62 37.09 15.03
N LYS A 73 22.68 35.93 15.72
CA LYS A 73 22.93 35.86 17.17
C LYS A 73 24.34 36.29 17.58
N GLN A 74 25.33 36.17 16.70
CA GLN A 74 26.72 36.53 17.00
C GLN A 74 27.03 37.99 16.68
N ASN A 75 26.31 38.60 15.73
CA ASN A 75 26.57 39.96 15.24
C ASN A 75 25.43 40.96 15.49
N GLY A 76 24.37 40.56 16.20
CA GLY A 76 23.31 41.43 16.73
C GLY A 76 23.42 41.59 18.24
#